data_AF-F2JM48-F1
#
_entry.id   AF-F2JM48-F1
#
_cell.length_a   1.000
_cell.length_b   1.000
_cell.length_c   1.000
_cell.angle_alpha   90.00
_cell.angle_beta   90.00
_cell.angle_gamma   90.00
#
_symmetry.space_group_name_H-M   'P 1'
#
loop_
_entity.id
_entity.type
_entity.pdbx_description
1 polymer ?
#
loop_
_entity_poly.entity_id
_entity_poly.type
_entity_poly.pdbx_seq_one_letter_code
_entity_poly.pdbx_strand_id
1 'polypeptide(L)'
;MRTNRFWKGFLSITMMLAIALSLGACGKANPESYEEEINKEIARMIADGELIDVVAEEEFDKQAAAIIEESDIGSVFEEEPMEVAESEKPQKAPIPEFVESNGPDTIQVDDYTYDKIGVKYQPGEYVIVADEGQSAYYAIIKDDEEHTIVANGGNESYEVFDTLDGQYITVIDGKIYPIDEAPEVKKTESGGYPEGIYKVGVQIPAGEYVARGDSVSLTTYVGLSEEDSSMGFASNIRSAIIKVEDGEYLECTWGEFYPLEMTADLTPTDGIYKDGMYKVGFHMPAGTYILKADAESAYAEIFNDGYQIGRGDEVATAEPETTFTVKDGQYVSIMGGEAKAQ
;
A
#
# COMPACT_ATOMS: atom_id res chain seq x y z
N MET A 1 -36.92 -11.67 21.89
CA MET A 1 -36.81 -10.25 21.46
C MET A 1 -35.54 -10.13 20.64
N ARG A 2 -35.62 -9.38 19.55
CA ARG A 2 -34.73 -9.41 18.37
C ARG A 2 -33.29 -9.00 18.71
N THR A 3 -32.34 -9.80 18.23
CA THR A 3 -30.90 -9.52 18.13
C THR A 3 -30.65 -8.65 16.90
N ASN A 4 -30.15 -7.43 17.09
CA ASN A 4 -29.62 -6.60 16.00
C ASN A 4 -28.09 -6.72 15.99
N ARG A 5 -27.56 -7.55 15.09
CA ARG A 5 -26.17 -7.47 14.64
C ARG A 5 -26.18 -6.58 13.40
N PHE A 6 -25.65 -5.38 13.50
CA PHE A 6 -25.31 -4.57 12.32
C PHE A 6 -23.82 -4.77 12.07
N TRP A 7 -23.50 -5.74 11.23
CA TRP A 7 -22.20 -5.85 10.59
C TRP A 7 -22.43 -5.36 9.16
N LYS A 8 -21.87 -4.20 8.81
CA LYS A 8 -21.81 -3.70 7.43
C LYS A 8 -20.32 -3.54 7.11
N GLY A 9 -19.66 -4.66 6.82
CA GLY A 9 -18.31 -4.66 6.27
C GLY A 9 -18.39 -4.70 4.75
N PHE A 10 -17.67 -3.81 4.06
CA PHE A 10 -17.32 -4.00 2.66
C PHE A 10 -16.40 -5.22 2.55
N LEU A 11 -16.55 -6.01 1.49
CA LEU A 11 -15.69 -7.16 1.24
C LEU A 11 -14.31 -6.67 0.81
N SER A 12 -13.32 -6.75 1.69
CA SER A 12 -11.93 -6.43 1.34
C SER A 12 -11.33 -7.49 0.42
N ILE A 13 -10.50 -7.07 -0.55
CA ILE A 13 -9.76 -7.93 -1.50
C ILE A 13 -8.98 -9.03 -0.78
N THR A 14 -8.48 -8.75 0.43
CA THR A 14 -7.75 -9.69 1.29
C THR A 14 -8.62 -10.88 1.73
N MET A 15 -9.92 -10.65 1.95
CA MET A 15 -10.87 -11.68 2.37
C MET A 15 -11.30 -12.58 1.20
N MET A 16 -11.35 -12.03 -0.03
CA MET A 16 -11.54 -12.82 -1.25
C MET A 16 -10.35 -13.75 -1.53
N LEU A 17 -9.12 -13.28 -1.28
CA LEU A 17 -7.91 -14.11 -1.41
C LEU A 17 -7.84 -15.22 -0.36
N ALA A 18 -8.28 -14.96 0.89
CA ALA A 18 -8.32 -15.99 1.93
C ALA A 18 -9.30 -17.14 1.61
N ILE A 19 -10.44 -16.82 0.99
CA ILE A 19 -11.42 -17.83 0.51
C ILE A 19 -10.80 -18.63 -0.64
N ALA A 20 -10.16 -17.97 -1.61
CA ALA A 20 -9.47 -18.63 -2.73
C ALA A 20 -8.33 -19.56 -2.26
N LEU A 21 -7.57 -19.16 -1.24
CA LEU A 21 -6.51 -19.96 -0.63
C LEU A 21 -7.04 -21.15 0.16
N SER A 22 -8.18 -21.02 0.83
CA SER A 22 -8.84 -22.13 1.55
C SER A 22 -9.35 -23.22 0.60
N LEU A 23 -9.79 -22.84 -0.61
CA LEU A 23 -10.22 -23.75 -1.68
C LEU A 23 -9.02 -24.35 -2.45
N GLY A 24 -7.89 -23.62 -2.50
CA GLY A 24 -6.63 -24.07 -3.10
C GLY A 24 -5.92 -25.21 -2.36
N ALA A 25 -6.32 -25.53 -1.12
CA ALA A 25 -5.75 -26.65 -0.36
C ALA A 25 -6.25 -28.04 -0.78
N CYS A 26 -7.26 -28.13 -1.66
CA CYS A 26 -7.74 -29.40 -2.21
C CYS A 26 -7.35 -29.52 -3.69
N GLY A 27 -6.26 -30.24 -3.97
CA GLY A 27 -5.64 -30.30 -5.28
C GLY A 27 -6.52 -30.88 -6.41
N LYS A 28 -6.25 -30.36 -7.61
CA LYS A 28 -6.73 -30.77 -8.95
C LYS A 28 -8.19 -30.40 -9.28
N ALA A 29 -8.43 -29.15 -9.64
CA ALA A 29 -9.61 -28.76 -10.41
C ALA A 29 -9.28 -27.68 -11.48
N ASN A 30 -10.12 -27.57 -12.49
CA ASN A 30 -9.98 -26.73 -13.70
C ASN A 30 -10.26 -25.25 -13.34
N PRO A 31 -9.52 -24.23 -13.85
CA PRO A 31 -9.73 -22.82 -13.52
C PRO A 31 -11.18 -22.33 -13.61
N GLU A 32 -11.96 -22.82 -14.57
CA GLU A 32 -13.40 -22.49 -14.73
C GLU A 32 -14.27 -22.97 -13.56
N SER A 33 -13.85 -23.95 -12.75
CA SER A 33 -14.63 -24.42 -11.58
C SER A 33 -14.45 -23.57 -10.33
N TYR A 34 -13.40 -22.74 -10.27
CA TYR A 34 -13.11 -21.92 -9.09
C TYR A 34 -14.00 -20.67 -9.03
N GLU A 35 -14.21 -20.01 -10.16
CA GLU A 35 -15.16 -18.89 -10.24
C GLU A 35 -16.58 -19.33 -9.90
N GLU A 36 -17.01 -20.52 -10.34
CA GLU A 36 -18.34 -21.04 -10.05
C GLU A 36 -18.53 -21.36 -8.55
N GLU A 37 -17.52 -21.92 -7.88
CA GLU A 37 -17.56 -22.19 -6.44
C GLU A 37 -17.48 -20.91 -5.58
N ILE A 38 -16.66 -19.93 -5.97
CA ILE A 38 -16.58 -18.62 -5.31
C ILE A 38 -17.92 -17.89 -5.44
N ASN A 39 -18.51 -17.86 -6.64
CA ASN A 39 -19.81 -17.22 -6.86
C ASN A 39 -20.94 -17.90 -6.08
N LYS A 40 -20.86 -19.21 -5.89
CA LYS A 40 -21.84 -19.97 -5.09
C LYS A 40 -21.72 -19.67 -3.60
N GLU A 41 -20.52 -19.49 -3.07
CA GLU A 41 -20.31 -19.14 -1.67
C GLU A 41 -20.69 -17.68 -1.39
N ILE A 42 -20.38 -16.76 -2.31
CA ILE A 42 -20.87 -15.36 -2.27
C ILE A 42 -22.40 -15.33 -2.25
N ALA A 43 -23.07 -16.08 -3.14
CA ALA A 43 -24.53 -16.15 -3.17
C ALA A 43 -25.13 -16.74 -1.89
N ARG A 44 -24.44 -17.70 -1.26
CA ARG A 44 -24.83 -18.25 0.03
C ARG A 44 -24.73 -17.20 1.14
N MET A 45 -23.62 -16.48 1.22
CA MET A 45 -23.39 -15.44 2.23
C MET A 45 -24.37 -14.27 2.08
N ILE A 46 -24.77 -13.92 0.84
CA ILE A 46 -25.87 -12.96 0.59
C ILE A 46 -27.20 -13.51 1.09
N ALA A 47 -27.52 -14.79 0.82
CA ALA A 47 -28.76 -15.42 1.25
C ALA A 47 -28.87 -15.57 2.78
N ASP A 48 -27.74 -15.79 3.46
CA ASP A 48 -27.65 -15.87 4.91
C ASP A 48 -27.58 -14.47 5.58
N GLY A 49 -27.53 -13.40 4.78
CA GLY A 49 -27.54 -12.00 5.22
C GLY A 49 -26.19 -11.51 5.78
N GLU A 50 -25.12 -12.25 5.51
CA GLU A 50 -23.74 -11.95 5.91
C GLU A 50 -23.08 -10.94 4.95
N LEU A 51 -23.56 -10.85 3.70
CA LEU A 51 -23.16 -9.88 2.69
C LEU A 51 -24.35 -9.11 2.12
N ILE A 52 -24.14 -7.83 1.80
CA ILE A 52 -25.10 -7.02 1.03
C ILE A 52 -24.68 -7.12 -0.44
N ASP A 53 -25.63 -7.46 -1.31
CA ASP A 53 -25.43 -7.49 -2.77
C ASP A 53 -25.18 -6.06 -3.27
N VAL A 54 -23.93 -5.75 -3.65
CA VAL A 54 -23.52 -4.46 -4.21
C VAL A 54 -23.43 -4.55 -5.74
N VAL A 55 -24.38 -5.21 -6.40
CA VAL A 55 -24.57 -5.08 -7.85
C VAL A 55 -25.76 -4.15 -8.11
N ALA A 56 -25.56 -2.85 -7.84
CA ALA A 56 -26.49 -1.81 -8.30
C ALA A 56 -25.81 -0.43 -8.40
N GLU A 57 -24.58 -0.35 -8.94
CA GLU A 57 -24.00 0.96 -9.35
C GLU A 57 -24.91 1.69 -10.37
N GLU A 58 -25.68 0.95 -11.18
CA GLU A 58 -26.60 1.53 -12.17
C GLU A 58 -27.79 2.33 -11.58
N GLU A 59 -28.19 2.11 -10.33
CA GLU A 59 -29.31 2.85 -9.69
C GLU A 59 -28.81 4.13 -9.01
N PHE A 60 -27.56 4.13 -8.51
CA PHE A 60 -26.95 5.30 -7.88
C PHE A 60 -26.63 6.38 -8.93
N ASP A 61 -26.06 5.98 -10.08
CA ASP A 61 -25.79 6.88 -11.20
C ASP A 61 -27.05 7.48 -11.81
N LYS A 62 -28.16 6.72 -11.86
CA LYS A 62 -29.46 7.24 -12.32
C LYS A 62 -30.06 8.28 -11.36
N GLN A 63 -29.86 8.11 -10.06
CA GLN A 63 -30.32 9.09 -9.06
C GLN A 63 -29.42 10.34 -9.02
N ALA A 64 -28.10 10.19 -9.23
CA ALA A 64 -27.17 11.31 -9.33
C ALA A 64 -27.39 12.15 -10.61
N ALA A 65 -27.65 11.51 -11.75
CA ALA A 65 -27.95 12.19 -13.02
C ALA A 65 -29.27 12.99 -12.98
N ALA A 66 -30.30 12.48 -12.29
CA ALA A 66 -31.57 13.16 -12.13
C ALA A 66 -31.48 14.44 -11.27
N ILE A 67 -30.54 14.52 -10.33
CA ILE A 67 -30.29 15.70 -9.49
C ILE A 67 -29.58 16.81 -10.29
N ILE A 68 -28.72 16.43 -11.25
CA ILE A 68 -27.97 17.36 -12.09
C ILE A 68 -28.88 18.01 -13.14
N GLU A 69 -29.84 17.27 -13.72
CA GLU A 69 -30.81 17.81 -14.70
C GLU A 69 -31.77 18.87 -14.12
N GLU A 70 -32.01 18.88 -12.80
CA GLU A 70 -32.89 19.86 -12.15
C GLU A 70 -32.17 21.14 -11.67
N SER A 71 -30.83 21.21 -11.78
CA SER A 71 -30.05 22.37 -11.34
C SER A 71 -29.44 23.14 -12.51
N ASP A 72 -29.91 24.37 -12.72
CA ASP A 72 -29.59 25.29 -13.82
C ASP A 72 -28.16 25.88 -13.70
N ILE A 73 -27.11 25.04 -13.66
CA ILE A 73 -25.69 25.44 -13.50
C ILE A 73 -24.93 25.59 -14.82
N GLY A 74 -25.57 25.30 -15.96
CA GLY A 74 -24.94 25.39 -17.28
C GLY A 74 -24.78 26.84 -17.79
N SER A 75 -23.85 27.64 -17.26
CA SER A 75 -23.22 28.75 -18.00
C SER A 75 -22.13 29.51 -17.24
N VAL A 76 -21.04 28.88 -16.82
CA VAL A 76 -19.76 29.61 -16.64
C VAL A 76 -18.62 28.65 -16.99
N PHE A 77 -17.50 29.20 -17.47
CA PHE A 77 -16.22 28.58 -17.79
C PHE A 77 -15.96 28.41 -19.31
N GLU A 78 -15.65 29.56 -19.93
CA GLU A 78 -14.63 29.60 -20.98
C GLU A 78 -13.26 29.32 -20.32
N GLU A 79 -12.47 28.44 -20.94
CA GLU A 79 -11.15 28.02 -20.47
C GLU A 79 -10.09 29.11 -20.74
N GLU A 80 -9.49 29.65 -19.69
CA GLU A 80 -8.18 30.30 -19.75
C GLU A 80 -7.11 29.32 -19.21
N PRO A 81 -5.91 29.25 -19.83
CA PRO A 81 -4.90 28.25 -19.48
C PRO A 81 -4.26 28.54 -18.11
N MET A 82 -4.28 27.55 -17.24
CA MET A 82 -3.79 27.64 -15.85
C MET A 82 -2.26 27.54 -15.80
N GLU A 83 -1.61 28.53 -15.18
CA GLU A 83 -0.19 28.43 -14.78
C GLU A 83 -0.04 27.35 -13.70
N VAL A 84 0.90 26.43 -13.90
CA VAL A 84 1.25 25.38 -12.93
C VAL A 84 2.04 26.03 -11.79
N ALA A 85 1.41 26.22 -10.63
CA ALA A 85 2.10 26.57 -9.40
C ALA A 85 2.82 25.33 -8.84
N GLU A 86 4.06 25.49 -8.39
CA GLU A 86 4.76 24.49 -7.56
C GLU A 86 3.85 24.12 -6.38
N SER A 87 3.52 22.84 -6.24
CA SER A 87 2.73 22.34 -5.13
C SER A 87 3.51 22.54 -3.83
N GLU A 88 3.01 23.37 -2.92
CA GLU A 88 3.53 23.44 -1.56
C GLU A 88 3.37 22.07 -0.88
N LYS A 89 4.42 21.64 -0.16
CA LYS A 89 4.44 20.36 0.59
C LYS A 89 3.19 20.23 1.47
N PRO A 90 2.55 19.06 1.56
CA PRO A 90 1.41 18.88 2.44
C PRO A 90 1.83 19.14 3.88
N GLN A 91 1.14 20.10 4.51
CA GLN A 91 1.35 20.48 5.89
C GLN A 91 0.69 19.43 6.79
N LYS A 92 1.47 18.85 7.71
CA LYS A 92 1.04 17.83 8.69
C LYS A 92 -0.37 18.16 9.21
N ALA A 93 -1.33 17.25 9.02
CA ALA A 93 -2.67 17.40 9.55
C ALA A 93 -2.58 17.67 11.07
N PRO A 94 -3.28 18.69 11.59
CA PRO A 94 -3.24 18.97 13.02
C PRO A 94 -3.80 17.77 13.78
N ILE A 95 -3.05 17.32 14.78
CA ILE A 95 -3.51 16.31 15.75
C ILE A 95 -4.88 16.82 16.27
N PRO A 96 -5.96 16.02 16.16
CA PRO A 96 -7.28 16.48 16.59
C PRO A 96 -7.24 16.93 18.06
N GLU A 97 -7.95 18.02 18.35
CA GLU A 97 -7.98 18.60 19.70
C GLU A 97 -8.47 17.57 20.72
N PHE A 98 -7.80 17.55 21.87
CA PHE A 98 -8.08 16.70 23.03
C PHE A 98 -9.58 16.63 23.37
N VAL A 99 -10.14 15.43 23.32
CA VAL A 99 -11.45 15.11 23.89
C VAL A 99 -11.22 14.36 25.19
N GLU A 100 -11.41 15.06 26.31
CA GLU A 100 -11.18 14.55 27.66
C GLU A 100 -12.05 13.30 27.92
N SER A 101 -11.48 12.10 27.80
CA SER A 101 -12.17 10.84 28.07
C SER A 101 -12.14 10.52 29.58
N ASN A 102 -13.31 10.35 30.19
CA ASN A 102 -13.45 9.91 31.59
C ASN A 102 -13.48 8.38 31.76
N GLY A 103 -13.17 7.61 30.69
CA GLY A 103 -13.16 6.14 30.71
C GLY A 103 -12.03 5.54 31.57
N PRO A 104 -12.09 4.23 31.88
CA PRO A 104 -11.13 3.55 32.75
C PRO A 104 -9.71 3.50 32.16
N ASP A 105 -8.68 3.30 32.99
CA ASP A 105 -7.28 3.21 32.50
C ASP A 105 -7.01 1.96 31.63
N THR A 106 -7.81 0.91 31.82
CA THR A 106 -7.78 -0.31 31.01
C THR A 106 -9.18 -0.86 30.76
N ILE A 107 -9.37 -1.53 29.64
CA ILE A 107 -10.60 -2.27 29.31
C ILE A 107 -10.29 -3.69 28.87
N GLN A 108 -11.28 -4.58 29.02
CA GLN A 108 -11.25 -5.95 28.53
C GLN A 108 -12.24 -6.07 27.38
N VAL A 109 -11.75 -6.41 26.19
CA VAL A 109 -12.58 -6.68 25.02
C VAL A 109 -12.17 -8.04 24.50
N ASP A 110 -13.14 -8.95 24.46
CA ASP A 110 -12.93 -10.38 24.24
C ASP A 110 -11.85 -10.95 25.18
N ASP A 111 -10.79 -11.54 24.64
CA ASP A 111 -9.68 -12.14 25.40
C ASP A 111 -8.49 -11.18 25.59
N TYR A 112 -8.65 -9.89 25.24
CA TYR A 112 -7.57 -8.91 25.23
C TYR A 112 -7.79 -7.77 26.22
N THR A 113 -6.68 -7.38 26.85
CA THR A 113 -6.61 -6.18 27.68
C THR A 113 -6.07 -5.01 26.85
N TYR A 114 -6.78 -3.89 26.87
CA TYR A 114 -6.33 -2.66 26.22
C TYR A 114 -5.98 -1.60 27.26
N ASP A 115 -4.85 -0.93 27.07
CA ASP A 115 -4.39 0.20 27.88
C ASP A 115 -4.87 1.52 27.26
N LYS A 116 -5.34 2.45 28.09
CA LYS A 116 -5.80 3.78 27.64
C LYS A 116 -4.63 4.69 27.22
N ILE A 117 -4.75 5.26 26.02
CA ILE A 117 -3.92 6.34 25.51
C ILE A 117 -4.29 7.64 26.24
N GLY A 118 -3.29 8.40 26.68
CA GLY A 118 -3.41 9.54 27.59
C GLY A 118 -3.03 9.22 29.04
N VAL A 119 -2.96 7.93 29.41
CA VAL A 119 -2.61 7.48 30.77
C VAL A 119 -1.26 6.80 30.78
N LYS A 120 -1.19 5.57 30.25
CA LYS A 120 0.04 4.77 30.23
C LYS A 120 0.96 5.19 29.08
N TYR A 121 0.37 5.38 27.91
CA TYR A 121 1.02 5.89 26.70
C TYR A 121 0.46 7.27 26.40
N GLN A 122 1.25 8.17 25.83
CA GLN A 122 0.77 9.50 25.44
C GLN A 122 0.22 9.43 24.01
N PRO A 123 -0.71 10.32 23.62
CA PRO A 123 -1.14 10.40 22.23
C PRO A 123 0.03 10.76 21.30
N GLY A 124 0.02 10.20 20.09
CA GLY A 124 1.04 10.46 19.09
C GLY A 124 1.37 9.23 18.25
N GLU A 125 2.50 9.34 17.55
CA GLU A 125 2.97 8.35 16.60
C GLU A 125 3.90 7.35 17.28
N TYR A 126 3.70 6.08 16.97
CA TYR A 126 4.43 4.96 17.54
C TYR A 126 4.91 4.03 16.45
N VAL A 127 5.96 3.29 16.75
CA VAL A 127 6.33 2.08 16.01
C VAL A 127 6.17 0.88 16.91
N ILE A 128 5.55 -0.19 16.39
CA ILE A 128 5.65 -1.52 16.97
C ILE A 128 6.87 -2.24 16.38
N VAL A 129 7.67 -2.83 17.25
CA VAL A 129 8.81 -3.67 16.90
C VAL A 129 8.52 -5.08 17.37
N ALA A 130 8.53 -6.03 16.44
CA ALA A 130 8.24 -7.42 16.77
C ALA A 130 9.31 -8.05 17.66
N ASP A 131 8.88 -8.92 18.59
CA ASP A 131 9.79 -9.77 19.32
C ASP A 131 10.43 -10.79 18.37
N GLU A 132 11.67 -11.19 18.65
CA GLU A 132 12.46 -12.01 17.73
C GLU A 132 11.75 -13.34 17.37
N GLY A 133 11.49 -13.52 16.08
CA GLY A 133 10.82 -14.70 15.53
C GLY A 133 9.33 -14.77 15.79
N GLN A 134 8.68 -13.66 16.16
CA GLN A 134 7.23 -13.53 16.27
C GLN A 134 6.69 -12.54 15.23
N SER A 135 5.39 -12.66 14.92
CA SER A 135 4.64 -11.61 14.24
C SER A 135 3.92 -10.81 15.30
N ALA A 136 4.28 -9.54 15.45
CA ALA A 136 3.62 -8.67 16.40
C ALA A 136 2.24 -8.27 15.89
N TYR A 137 1.36 -7.92 16.82
CA TYR A 137 0.03 -7.39 16.51
C TYR A 137 -0.29 -6.22 17.42
N TYR A 138 -0.97 -5.21 16.88
CA TYR A 138 -1.64 -4.20 17.67
C TYR A 138 -3.07 -4.00 17.19
N ALA A 139 -3.91 -3.54 18.11
CA ALA A 139 -5.21 -2.99 17.77
C ALA A 139 -5.49 -1.76 18.62
N ILE A 140 -6.05 -0.75 17.98
CA ILE A 140 -6.52 0.49 18.58
C ILE A 140 -8.04 0.49 18.48
N ILE A 141 -8.69 0.60 19.63
CA ILE A 141 -10.13 0.80 19.71
C ILE A 141 -10.44 2.23 20.11
N LYS A 142 -11.52 2.75 19.53
CA LYS A 142 -11.93 4.15 19.62
C LYS A 142 -12.22 4.61 21.06
N ASP A 143 -13.00 3.83 21.79
CA ASP A 143 -13.52 4.16 23.12
C ASP A 143 -13.98 2.89 23.87
N ASP A 144 -14.34 3.04 25.15
CA ASP A 144 -14.82 1.98 26.06
C ASP A 144 -16.33 1.69 25.96
N GLU A 145 -17.05 2.33 25.04
CA GLU A 145 -18.49 2.13 24.85
C GLU A 145 -18.78 1.26 23.62
N GLU A 146 -18.23 1.66 22.47
CA GLU A 146 -18.45 1.03 21.17
C GLU A 146 -17.40 -0.05 20.85
N HIS A 147 -16.21 0.03 21.46
CA HIS A 147 -15.07 -0.87 21.22
C HIS A 147 -14.75 -1.08 19.72
N THR A 148 -14.99 -0.06 18.90
CA THR A 148 -14.74 -0.14 17.45
C THR A 148 -13.24 -0.08 17.19
N ILE A 149 -12.69 -1.07 16.48
CA ILE A 149 -11.31 -1.03 15.98
C ILE A 149 -11.21 0.05 14.91
N VAL A 150 -10.33 1.02 15.15
CA VAL A 150 -10.07 2.15 14.23
C VAL A 150 -8.75 1.99 13.49
N ALA A 151 -7.83 1.19 14.04
CA ALA A 151 -6.61 0.78 13.38
C ALA A 151 -6.15 -0.54 13.99
N ASN A 152 -5.59 -1.40 13.16
CA ASN A 152 -4.92 -2.62 13.61
C ASN A 152 -3.92 -3.03 12.54
N GLY A 153 -2.89 -3.73 12.98
CA GLY A 153 -1.82 -4.14 12.11
C GLY A 153 -0.94 -5.17 12.77
N GLY A 154 0.05 -5.63 12.03
CA GLY A 154 0.97 -6.63 12.50
C GLY A 154 1.94 -7.07 11.43
N ASN A 155 3.19 -7.24 11.83
CA ASN A 155 4.26 -7.78 11.00
C ASN A 155 5.37 -8.38 11.87
N GLU A 156 6.37 -8.99 11.22
CA GLU A 156 7.54 -9.59 11.87
C GLU A 156 8.68 -8.58 12.10
N SER A 157 8.45 -7.29 11.86
CA SER A 157 9.51 -6.27 11.80
C SER A 157 9.04 -4.95 12.41
N TYR A 158 8.73 -3.94 11.59
CA TYR A 158 8.42 -2.58 12.04
C TYR A 158 7.11 -2.11 11.43
N GLU A 159 6.18 -1.62 12.25
CA GLU A 159 4.97 -0.96 11.74
C GLU A 159 4.73 0.35 12.48
N VAL A 160 4.56 1.44 11.73
CA VAL A 160 4.25 2.77 12.28
C VAL A 160 2.75 2.98 12.28
N PHE A 161 2.23 3.53 13.37
CA PHE A 161 0.82 3.87 13.54
C PHE A 161 0.65 5.10 14.44
N ASP A 162 -0.49 5.76 14.32
CA ASP A 162 -0.86 6.92 15.15
C ASP A 162 -1.90 6.56 16.20
N THR A 163 -1.83 7.25 17.34
CA THR A 163 -2.79 7.15 18.44
C THR A 163 -3.31 8.53 18.84
N LEU A 164 -4.57 8.58 19.24
CA LEU A 164 -5.25 9.77 19.75
C LEU A 164 -5.57 9.60 21.24
N ASP A 165 -5.70 10.72 21.95
CA ASP A 165 -6.12 10.70 23.35
C ASP A 165 -7.48 10.04 23.51
N GLY A 166 -7.64 9.26 24.59
CA GLY A 166 -8.88 8.57 24.90
C GLY A 166 -9.12 7.27 24.14
N GLN A 167 -8.31 6.94 23.13
CA GLN A 167 -8.29 5.62 22.50
C GLN A 167 -7.66 4.58 23.44
N TYR A 168 -7.80 3.29 23.09
CA TYR A 168 -7.19 2.20 23.84
C TYR A 168 -6.40 1.27 22.91
N ILE A 169 -5.24 0.81 23.36
CA ILE A 169 -4.34 -0.03 22.57
C ILE A 169 -4.06 -1.36 23.26
N THR A 170 -4.01 -2.43 22.45
CA THR A 170 -3.39 -3.70 22.84
C THR A 170 -2.17 -3.96 21.96
N VAL A 171 -1.17 -4.64 22.51
CA VAL A 171 0.06 -5.04 21.82
C VAL A 171 0.37 -6.47 22.20
N ILE A 172 0.64 -7.30 21.19
CA ILE A 172 0.96 -8.72 21.33
C ILE A 172 2.28 -9.00 20.61
N ASP A 173 3.13 -9.80 21.24
CA ASP A 173 4.40 -10.30 20.69
C ASP A 173 5.31 -9.21 20.08
N GLY A 174 5.26 -8.02 20.67
CA GLY A 174 6.04 -6.87 20.25
C GLY A 174 6.09 -5.79 21.31
N LYS A 175 6.86 -4.74 21.02
CA LYS A 175 7.03 -3.57 21.88
C LYS A 175 6.79 -2.31 21.08
N ILE A 176 6.04 -1.39 21.67
CA ILE A 176 5.81 -0.08 21.07
C ILE A 176 6.77 0.96 21.64
N TYR A 177 7.21 1.87 20.79
CA TYR A 177 8.05 3.01 21.14
C TYR A 177 7.42 4.26 20.52
N PRO A 178 7.40 5.41 21.23
CA PRO A 178 7.19 6.69 20.55
C PRO A 178 8.15 6.78 19.37
N ILE A 179 7.70 7.26 18.22
CA ILE A 179 8.49 7.14 16.98
C ILE A 179 9.89 7.78 17.10
N ASP A 180 10.00 8.89 17.82
CA ASP A 180 11.27 9.61 18.05
C ASP A 180 12.19 8.92 19.07
N GLU A 181 11.69 7.90 19.77
CA GLU A 181 12.41 7.07 20.74
C GLU A 181 12.59 5.62 20.25
N ALA A 182 12.22 5.35 19.00
CA ALA A 182 12.34 4.04 18.38
C ALA A 182 13.80 3.55 18.36
N PRO A 183 14.05 2.25 18.55
CA PRO A 183 15.38 1.69 18.32
C PRO A 183 15.76 1.83 16.83
N GLU A 184 17.06 1.89 16.55
CA GLU A 184 17.56 1.86 15.17
C GLU A 184 17.03 0.62 14.44
N VAL A 185 16.66 0.80 13.16
CA VAL A 185 16.18 -0.30 12.32
C VAL A 185 17.30 -1.31 12.10
N LYS A 186 17.04 -2.56 12.49
CA LYS A 186 17.95 -3.67 12.28
C LYS A 186 17.88 -4.10 10.81
N LYS A 187 18.98 -3.89 10.10
CA LYS A 187 19.14 -4.34 8.72
C LYS A 187 19.22 -5.85 8.61
N THR A 188 18.85 -6.38 7.46
CA THR A 188 18.98 -7.79 7.08
C THR A 188 20.45 -8.14 6.83
N GLU A 189 20.78 -9.44 6.70
CA GLU A 189 22.16 -9.89 6.50
C GLU A 189 22.78 -9.36 5.19
N SER A 190 21.96 -9.12 4.18
CA SER A 190 22.30 -8.50 2.89
C SER A 190 22.48 -6.99 2.98
N GLY A 191 22.20 -6.38 4.14
CA GLY A 191 22.31 -4.94 4.39
C GLY A 191 21.09 -4.13 3.95
N GLY A 192 20.00 -4.80 3.57
CA GLY A 192 18.71 -4.18 3.27
C GLY A 192 17.91 -3.88 4.53
N TYR A 193 16.78 -3.21 4.36
CA TYR A 193 15.76 -3.06 5.37
C TYR A 193 14.71 -4.17 5.17
N PRO A 194 14.22 -4.80 6.27
CA PRO A 194 13.19 -5.82 6.15
C PRO A 194 11.85 -5.19 5.72
N GLU A 195 10.87 -6.03 5.38
CA GLU A 195 9.50 -5.56 5.16
C GLU A 195 8.94 -4.82 6.39
N GLY A 196 7.93 -3.99 6.16
CA GLY A 196 7.32 -3.17 7.21
C GLY A 196 6.96 -1.77 6.73
N ILE A 197 6.48 -0.96 7.67
CA ILE A 197 6.12 0.45 7.49
C ILE A 197 7.12 1.30 8.28
N TYR A 198 7.71 2.29 7.63
CA TYR A 198 8.80 3.09 8.17
C TYR A 198 8.53 4.58 7.99
N LYS A 199 8.84 5.38 9.00
CA LYS A 199 8.89 6.84 8.84
C LYS A 199 10.23 7.31 8.27
N VAL A 200 10.16 8.02 7.16
CA VAL A 200 11.30 8.59 6.45
C VAL A 200 11.81 9.84 7.18
N GLY A 201 13.13 9.93 7.34
CA GLY A 201 13.81 10.96 8.14
C GLY A 201 13.95 10.60 9.62
N VAL A 202 13.29 9.54 10.10
CA VAL A 202 13.41 9.06 11.49
C VAL A 202 13.97 7.63 11.53
N GLN A 203 13.28 6.67 10.94
CA GLN A 203 13.71 5.26 10.94
C GLN A 203 14.62 4.93 9.76
N ILE A 204 14.35 5.52 8.60
CA ILE A 204 15.16 5.37 7.38
C ILE A 204 15.43 6.76 6.78
N PRO A 205 16.58 7.01 6.14
CA PRO A 205 16.85 8.31 5.53
C PRO A 205 16.01 8.54 4.26
N ALA A 206 15.70 9.80 3.93
CA ALA A 206 15.16 10.14 2.61
C ALA A 206 16.13 9.75 1.48
N GLY A 207 15.58 9.40 0.32
CA GLY A 207 16.36 8.92 -0.81
C GLY A 207 15.57 8.06 -1.78
N GLU A 208 16.29 7.34 -2.63
CA GLU A 208 15.72 6.37 -3.56
C GLU A 208 16.03 4.96 -3.08
N TYR A 209 15.03 4.11 -3.13
CA TYR A 209 15.09 2.74 -2.65
C TYR A 209 14.65 1.77 -3.74
N VAL A 210 15.15 0.54 -3.64
CA VAL A 210 14.77 -0.58 -4.50
C VAL A 210 14.32 -1.74 -3.63
N ALA A 211 13.05 -2.14 -3.73
CA ALA A 211 12.58 -3.40 -3.15
C ALA A 211 12.93 -4.55 -4.08
N ARG A 212 13.23 -5.72 -3.50
CA ARG A 212 13.55 -6.95 -4.22
C ARG A 212 13.00 -8.19 -3.53
N GLY A 213 12.53 -9.14 -4.33
CA GLY A 213 11.94 -10.39 -3.86
C GLY A 213 11.40 -11.21 -5.02
N ASP A 214 10.73 -12.32 -4.72
CA ASP A 214 9.99 -13.08 -5.73
C ASP A 214 8.75 -12.30 -6.22
N SER A 215 8.17 -11.50 -5.31
CA SER A 215 7.21 -10.43 -5.58
C SER A 215 7.44 -9.35 -4.51
N VAL A 216 7.31 -8.07 -4.84
CA VAL A 216 7.39 -7.00 -3.85
C VAL A 216 6.31 -5.96 -4.08
N SER A 217 5.89 -5.27 -3.03
CA SER A 217 5.09 -4.04 -3.14
C SER A 217 5.79 -2.91 -2.40
N LEU A 218 5.73 -1.71 -2.98
CA LEU A 218 6.22 -0.49 -2.34
C LEU A 218 5.13 0.58 -2.37
N THR A 219 4.83 1.12 -1.19
CA THR A 219 3.83 2.18 -1.04
C THR A 219 4.39 3.33 -0.25
N THR A 220 4.08 4.55 -0.67
CA THR A 220 4.44 5.78 0.05
C THR A 220 3.21 6.50 0.52
N TYR A 221 3.25 6.98 1.76
CA TYR A 221 2.17 7.74 2.35
C TYR A 221 2.66 9.12 2.79
N VAL A 222 1.84 10.14 2.59
CA VAL A 222 2.08 11.50 3.14
C VAL A 222 1.45 11.67 4.55
N GLY A 223 0.62 10.72 4.96
CA GLY A 223 0.03 10.59 6.30
C GLY A 223 -0.44 9.16 6.55
N LEU A 224 -0.70 8.80 7.82
CA LEU A 224 -1.14 7.44 8.20
C LEU A 224 -2.67 7.26 8.16
N SER A 225 -3.42 8.31 7.78
CA SER A 225 -4.87 8.21 7.60
C SER A 225 -5.21 7.69 6.19
N GLU A 226 -6.33 6.97 6.06
CA GLU A 226 -6.83 6.51 4.75
C GLU A 226 -7.07 7.70 3.79
N GLU A 227 -7.48 8.86 4.31
CA GLU A 227 -7.70 10.09 3.53
C GLU A 227 -6.40 10.74 3.03
N ASP A 228 -5.28 10.48 3.71
CA ASP A 228 -3.93 10.95 3.36
C ASP A 228 -3.10 9.89 2.61
N SER A 229 -3.71 8.77 2.23
CA SER A 229 -3.04 7.70 1.50
C SER A 229 -2.90 8.06 0.02
N SER A 230 -1.70 8.49 -0.39
CA SER A 230 -1.33 8.47 -1.81
C SER A 230 -1.04 7.04 -2.22
N MET A 231 -1.79 6.52 -3.20
CA MET A 231 -1.64 5.16 -3.70
C MET A 231 -0.18 4.79 -4.02
N GLY A 232 0.26 3.66 -3.47
CA GLY A 232 1.53 3.00 -3.77
C GLY A 232 1.50 2.15 -5.02
N PHE A 233 2.69 1.77 -5.45
CA PHE A 233 2.91 0.90 -6.58
C PHE A 233 2.69 -0.56 -6.16
N ALA A 234 1.47 -1.05 -6.37
CA ALA A 234 1.09 -2.45 -6.19
C ALA A 234 1.44 -3.27 -7.44
N SER A 235 2.72 -3.38 -7.78
CA SER A 235 3.13 -4.22 -8.91
C SER A 235 3.91 -5.42 -8.41
N ASN A 236 3.43 -6.62 -8.74
CA ASN A 236 4.11 -7.89 -8.51
C ASN A 236 5.33 -8.03 -9.45
N ILE A 237 6.34 -7.17 -9.27
CA ILE A 237 7.58 -7.21 -10.03
C ILE A 237 8.73 -7.66 -9.15
N ARG A 238 9.78 -8.21 -9.75
CA ARG A 238 10.97 -8.70 -9.03
C ARG A 238 11.76 -7.60 -8.35
N SER A 239 11.67 -6.37 -8.87
CA SER A 239 12.26 -5.20 -8.24
C SER A 239 11.52 -3.93 -8.60
N ALA A 240 11.19 -3.11 -7.59
CA ALA A 240 10.50 -1.82 -7.74
C ALA A 240 11.37 -0.70 -7.17
N ILE A 241 11.37 0.47 -7.82
CA ILE A 241 12.15 1.64 -7.37
C ILE A 241 11.18 2.71 -6.89
N ILE A 242 11.46 3.30 -5.73
CA ILE A 242 10.65 4.40 -5.19
C ILE A 242 11.56 5.50 -4.65
N LYS A 243 11.12 6.75 -4.78
CA LYS A 243 11.75 7.90 -4.15
C LYS A 243 10.90 8.35 -2.97
N VAL A 244 11.56 8.65 -1.85
CA VAL A 244 10.92 9.14 -0.64
C VAL A 244 11.62 10.36 -0.06
N GLU A 245 10.84 11.24 0.58
CA GLU A 245 11.27 12.47 1.24
C GLU A 245 11.05 12.41 2.76
N ASP A 246 11.79 13.25 3.50
CA ASP A 246 11.65 13.35 4.96
C ASP A 246 10.21 13.70 5.35
N GLY A 247 9.65 12.93 6.30
CA GLY A 247 8.29 13.09 6.79
C GLY A 247 7.26 12.18 6.12
N GLU A 248 7.61 11.51 5.02
CA GLU A 248 6.77 10.47 4.41
C GLU A 248 6.88 9.14 5.16
N TYR A 249 6.00 8.21 4.81
CA TYR A 249 6.07 6.81 5.24
C TYR A 249 6.32 5.92 4.05
N LEU A 250 7.16 4.91 4.23
CA LEU A 250 7.44 3.88 3.24
C LEU A 250 6.96 2.53 3.78
N GLU A 251 6.07 1.89 3.05
CA GLU A 251 5.71 0.49 3.26
C GLU A 251 6.36 -0.38 2.20
N CYS A 252 6.96 -1.49 2.65
CA CYS A 252 7.44 -2.57 1.81
C CYS A 252 6.81 -3.89 2.28
N THR A 253 6.27 -4.68 1.36
CA THR A 253 5.74 -6.02 1.65
C THR A 253 6.34 -7.08 0.72
N TRP A 254 6.47 -8.31 1.25
CA TRP A 254 6.96 -9.50 0.55
C TRP A 254 8.41 -9.44 0.06
N GLY A 255 9.20 -8.52 0.61
CA GLY A 255 10.61 -8.41 0.27
C GLY A 255 11.39 -7.46 1.17
N GLU A 256 12.67 -7.32 0.82
CA GLU A 256 13.58 -6.37 1.45
C GLU A 256 13.79 -5.19 0.51
N PHE A 257 14.08 -4.02 1.07
CA PHE A 257 14.41 -2.84 0.27
C PHE A 257 15.76 -2.24 0.62
N TYR A 258 16.40 -1.66 -0.37
CA TYR A 258 17.80 -1.23 -0.32
C TYR A 258 17.93 0.19 -0.84
N PRO A 259 18.80 1.03 -0.26
CA PRO A 259 19.20 2.26 -0.90
C PRO A 259 19.67 1.99 -2.35
N LEU A 260 19.27 2.82 -3.30
CA LEU A 260 19.55 2.65 -4.73
C LEU A 260 21.05 2.42 -5.00
N GLU A 261 21.94 3.09 -4.29
CA GLU A 261 23.38 2.94 -4.51
C GLU A 261 23.91 1.53 -4.19
N MET A 262 23.18 0.74 -3.41
CA MET A 262 23.49 -0.66 -3.12
C MET A 262 23.02 -1.62 -4.22
N THR A 263 22.30 -1.13 -5.23
CA THR A 263 21.61 -1.98 -6.21
C THR A 263 22.25 -2.05 -7.58
N ALA A 264 23.54 -1.67 -7.69
CA ALA A 264 24.30 -1.68 -8.94
C ALA A 264 24.34 -3.06 -9.63
N ASP A 265 24.17 -4.14 -8.87
CA ASP A 265 24.07 -5.52 -9.34
C ASP A 265 22.83 -5.81 -10.20
N LEU A 266 21.81 -4.92 -10.24
CA LEU A 266 20.73 -5.03 -11.23
C LEU A 266 21.19 -4.74 -12.66
N THR A 267 22.37 -4.13 -12.84
CA THR A 267 22.95 -3.93 -14.17
C THR A 267 23.35 -5.29 -14.74
N PRO A 268 22.68 -5.78 -15.80
CA PRO A 268 22.95 -7.11 -16.32
C PRO A 268 24.31 -7.16 -17.03
N THR A 269 25.08 -8.22 -16.80
CA THR A 269 26.41 -8.37 -17.42
C THR A 269 26.36 -8.73 -18.91
N ASP A 270 25.25 -9.28 -19.38
CA ASP A 270 25.01 -9.65 -20.79
C ASP A 270 24.28 -8.54 -21.57
N GLY A 271 23.93 -7.44 -20.90
CA GLY A 271 23.18 -6.33 -21.47
C GLY A 271 21.70 -6.62 -21.76
N ILE A 272 21.14 -7.68 -21.16
CA ILE A 272 19.74 -8.06 -21.28
C ILE A 272 19.00 -7.73 -19.97
N TYR A 273 18.10 -6.76 -20.04
CA TYR A 273 17.26 -6.35 -18.91
C TYR A 273 16.00 -7.18 -18.91
N LYS A 274 15.64 -7.76 -17.76
CA LYS A 274 14.48 -8.65 -17.61
C LYS A 274 13.38 -7.96 -16.82
N ASP A 275 12.34 -8.69 -16.46
CA ASP A 275 11.31 -8.21 -15.56
C ASP A 275 11.87 -7.55 -14.30
N GLY A 276 11.40 -6.32 -14.04
CA GLY A 276 11.84 -5.47 -12.96
C GLY A 276 12.01 -4.02 -13.38
N MET A 277 12.27 -3.18 -12.39
CA MET A 277 12.44 -1.75 -12.58
C MET A 277 13.91 -1.30 -12.54
N TYR A 278 14.26 -0.39 -13.44
CA TYR A 278 15.61 0.12 -13.65
C TYR A 278 15.63 1.65 -13.68
N LYS A 279 16.68 2.25 -13.10
CA LYS A 279 16.94 3.68 -13.23
C LYS A 279 17.90 3.92 -14.38
N VAL A 280 17.51 4.79 -15.31
CA VAL A 280 18.29 5.14 -16.49
C VAL A 280 19.40 6.11 -16.09
N GLY A 281 20.63 5.81 -16.53
CA GLY A 281 21.87 6.45 -16.08
C GLY A 281 22.53 5.76 -14.87
N PHE A 282 21.86 4.79 -14.23
CA PHE A 282 22.44 4.00 -13.12
C PHE A 282 22.44 2.49 -13.41
N HIS A 283 21.24 1.87 -13.47
CA HIS A 283 21.12 0.45 -13.81
C HIS A 283 21.18 0.23 -15.33
N MET A 284 20.62 1.15 -16.10
CA MET A 284 20.45 1.05 -17.55
C MET A 284 21.00 2.31 -18.24
N PRO A 285 21.85 2.25 -19.27
CA PRO A 285 22.25 3.44 -20.04
C PRO A 285 21.09 4.08 -20.80
N ALA A 286 21.09 5.40 -20.98
CA ALA A 286 20.18 6.04 -21.94
C ALA A 286 20.39 5.51 -23.37
N GLY A 287 19.32 5.42 -24.13
CA GLY A 287 19.35 4.90 -25.50
C GLY A 287 18.03 4.31 -25.97
N THR A 288 18.07 3.69 -27.14
CA THR A 288 16.95 2.95 -27.71
C THR A 288 17.13 1.45 -27.45
N TYR A 289 16.06 0.82 -26.99
CA TYR A 289 16.01 -0.58 -26.62
C TYR A 289 14.98 -1.31 -27.48
N ILE A 290 15.30 -2.53 -27.86
CA ILE A 290 14.35 -3.50 -28.41
C ILE A 290 13.74 -4.24 -27.22
N LEU A 291 12.43 -4.12 -27.05
CA LEU A 291 11.64 -4.92 -26.10
C LEU A 291 11.09 -6.14 -26.84
N LYS A 292 11.27 -7.31 -26.26
CA LYS A 292 10.79 -8.57 -26.80
C LYS A 292 9.96 -9.32 -25.76
N ALA A 293 8.78 -9.78 -26.17
CA ALA A 293 7.91 -10.59 -25.34
C ALA A 293 8.44 -12.00 -25.15
N ASP A 294 8.36 -12.50 -23.92
CA ASP A 294 8.65 -13.91 -23.60
C ASP A 294 7.50 -14.83 -24.03
N ALA A 295 6.26 -14.31 -24.02
CA ALA A 295 5.04 -14.99 -24.39
C ALA A 295 4.19 -14.18 -25.39
N GLU A 296 2.99 -13.75 -24.98
CA GLU A 296 2.05 -13.06 -25.88
C GLU A 296 2.35 -11.57 -26.02
N SER A 297 2.61 -10.89 -24.90
CA SER A 297 2.94 -9.47 -24.88
C SER A 297 3.97 -9.15 -23.80
N ALA A 298 4.69 -8.04 -23.99
CA ALA A 298 5.51 -7.41 -22.96
C ALA A 298 5.28 -5.92 -22.92
N TYR A 299 5.57 -5.32 -21.77
CA TYR A 299 5.41 -3.89 -21.51
C TYR A 299 6.72 -3.29 -21.02
N ALA A 300 7.04 -2.10 -21.50
CA ALA A 300 7.98 -1.20 -20.87
C ALA A 300 7.23 0.07 -20.48
N GLU A 301 7.07 0.31 -19.18
CA GLU A 301 6.52 1.55 -18.66
C GLU A 301 7.67 2.49 -18.30
N ILE A 302 7.64 3.70 -18.86
CA ILE A 302 8.67 4.72 -18.67
C ILE A 302 8.09 5.83 -17.78
N PHE A 303 8.84 6.18 -16.75
CA PHE A 303 8.50 7.23 -15.80
C PHE A 303 9.56 8.35 -15.89
N ASN A 304 9.11 9.59 -15.96
CA ASN A 304 9.96 10.77 -16.07
C ASN A 304 10.61 11.15 -14.74
N ASP A 305 10.02 10.75 -13.63
CA ASP A 305 10.58 10.94 -12.29
C ASP A 305 10.44 9.66 -11.44
N GLY A 306 10.96 9.73 -10.21
CA GLY A 306 10.98 8.61 -9.27
C GLY A 306 9.73 8.51 -8.39
N TYR A 307 8.74 9.40 -8.57
CA TYR A 307 7.48 9.39 -7.84
C TYR A 307 6.42 8.68 -8.67
N GLN A 308 6.24 7.39 -8.39
CA GLN A 308 5.50 6.50 -9.27
C GLN A 308 4.08 6.27 -8.80
N ILE A 309 3.33 7.36 -8.66
CA ILE A 309 1.90 7.30 -8.38
C ILE A 309 1.18 7.10 -9.72
N GLY A 310 0.78 5.86 -10.02
CA GLY A 310 -0.07 5.53 -11.17
C GLY A 310 0.64 4.89 -12.37
N ARG A 311 0.09 5.12 -13.56
CA ARG A 311 0.57 4.54 -14.83
C ARG A 311 1.79 5.31 -15.33
N GLY A 312 2.76 4.60 -15.93
CA GLY A 312 3.91 5.26 -16.56
C GLY A 312 3.52 6.37 -17.54
N ASP A 313 4.33 7.43 -17.58
CA ASP A 313 4.18 8.56 -18.49
C ASP A 313 4.10 8.11 -19.96
N GLU A 314 4.89 7.08 -20.29
CA GLU A 314 4.86 6.42 -21.58
C GLU A 314 4.81 4.91 -21.38
N VAL A 315 4.14 4.20 -22.30
CA VAL A 315 4.08 2.74 -22.30
C VAL A 315 4.39 2.23 -23.70
N ALA A 316 5.35 1.33 -23.82
CA ALA A 316 5.61 0.57 -25.03
C ALA A 316 5.12 -0.86 -24.85
N THR A 317 4.37 -1.37 -25.83
CA THR A 317 3.83 -2.74 -25.84
C THR A 317 4.46 -3.52 -27.00
N ALA A 318 4.99 -4.71 -26.70
CA ALA A 318 5.60 -5.61 -27.67
C ALA A 318 4.68 -6.80 -27.97
N GLU A 319 4.39 -7.03 -29.25
CA GLU A 319 3.68 -8.21 -29.77
C GLU A 319 4.25 -8.60 -31.16
N PRO A 320 5.34 -9.39 -31.26
CA PRO A 320 6.18 -9.92 -30.19
C PRO A 320 7.34 -8.99 -29.82
N GLU A 321 7.60 -7.93 -30.60
CA GLU A 321 8.70 -7.01 -30.40
C GLU A 321 8.28 -5.56 -30.65
N THR A 322 8.91 -4.62 -29.96
CA THR A 322 8.80 -3.18 -30.21
C THR A 322 10.09 -2.48 -29.82
N THR A 323 10.15 -1.17 -29.98
CA THR A 323 11.26 -0.34 -29.48
C THR A 323 10.76 0.76 -28.58
N PHE A 324 11.55 1.10 -27.56
CA PHE A 324 11.33 2.26 -26.72
C PHE A 324 12.65 3.02 -26.52
N THR A 325 12.59 4.32 -26.22
CA THR A 325 13.77 5.16 -26.02
C THR A 325 13.71 5.83 -24.66
N VAL A 326 14.83 5.83 -23.96
CA VAL A 326 14.94 6.36 -22.61
C VAL A 326 16.13 7.29 -22.46
N LYS A 327 16.01 8.24 -21.53
CA LYS A 327 16.95 9.30 -21.23
C LYS A 327 17.41 9.17 -19.79
N ASP A 328 18.62 9.65 -19.50
CA ASP A 328 19.17 9.67 -18.14
C ASP A 328 18.19 10.33 -17.16
N GLY A 329 18.02 9.72 -15.98
CA GLY A 329 17.10 10.18 -14.94
C GLY A 329 15.69 9.58 -15.01
N GLN A 330 15.30 8.96 -16.14
CA GLN A 330 14.04 8.22 -16.23
C GLN A 330 14.11 6.87 -15.51
N TYR A 331 12.96 6.27 -15.30
CA TYR A 331 12.82 4.92 -14.75
C TYR A 331 12.03 4.06 -15.73
N VAL A 332 12.36 2.76 -15.78
CA VAL A 332 11.74 1.80 -16.69
C VAL A 332 11.32 0.58 -15.92
N SER A 333 10.03 0.25 -15.95
CA SER A 333 9.52 -1.05 -15.50
C SER A 333 9.33 -1.96 -16.72
N ILE A 334 10.03 -3.10 -16.74
CA ILE A 334 9.88 -4.13 -17.76
C ILE A 334 9.01 -5.25 -17.19
N MET A 335 8.01 -5.71 -17.95
CA MET A 335 7.10 -6.77 -17.56
C MET A 335 6.81 -7.72 -18.73
N GLY A 336 6.93 -9.03 -18.49
CA GLY A 336 6.58 -10.08 -19.46
C GLY A 336 7.59 -10.29 -20.58
N GLY A 337 8.84 -9.82 -20.42
CA GLY A 337 9.83 -9.90 -21.49
C GLY A 337 11.23 -9.42 -21.15
N GLU A 338 12.01 -9.20 -22.19
CA GLU A 338 13.39 -8.73 -22.09
C GLU A 338 13.65 -7.51 -22.99
N ALA A 339 14.45 -6.57 -22.49
CA ALA A 339 14.92 -5.42 -23.25
C ALA A 339 16.43 -5.49 -23.50
N LYS A 340 16.84 -5.13 -24.71
CA LYS A 340 18.26 -5.07 -25.09
C LYS A 340 18.54 -3.80 -25.89
N ALA A 341 19.67 -3.15 -25.61
CA ALA A 341 20.11 -1.98 -26.37
C ALA A 341 20.22 -2.32 -27.87
N GLN A 342 19.73 -1.42 -28.71
CA GLN A 342 19.71 -1.57 -30.17
C GLN A 342 21.10 -1.42 -30.81
#